data_AF-A0A5F7ZHZ7-F1
#
_entry.id   AF-A0A5F7ZHZ7-F1
#
_cell.length_a   1.000
_cell.length_b   1.000
_cell.length_c   1.000
_cell.angle_alpha   90.00
_cell.angle_beta   90.00
_cell.angle_gamma   90.00
#
_symmetry.space_group_name_H-M   'P 1'
#
loop_
_entity.id
_entity.type
_entity.pdbx_description
1 polymer ?
#
loop_
_entity_poly.entity_id
_entity_poly.type
_entity_poly.pdbx_seq_one_letter_code
_entity_poly.pdbx_strand_id
1 'polypeptide(L)'
;MAVAETWLSPEDSASSVDISSGGCFFSPISSTTGPDSGAGAFVLDPMCGLGTILLEAAKEWPDVYYVGADVSDSQLLGTWDNLKAAGLEDKIELLKVSVIELPLPSESVDIIISDIPFGKKFKLGKDIKSILQEMERVLHVGGTIVLLLSEDHHRRLTDCKESSIPLNSKDSHTDEPGIKKCLSPEEKTGASKIVSTSFEARNHEFLDRMSPFGSLVPVECYKVSLGKTDAFICKYEKSHSSGL
;
A
#
# COMPACT_ATOMS: atom_id res chain seq x y z
N MET A 1 -46.07 33.21 17.10
CA MET A 1 -47.22 32.28 17.23
C MET A 1 -47.76 32.06 15.84
N ALA A 2 -47.98 30.87 15.29
CA ALA A 2 -47.95 29.49 15.77
C ALA A 2 -47.81 28.62 14.49
N VAL A 3 -46.87 27.67 14.45
CA VAL A 3 -47.10 26.19 14.41
C VAL A 3 -48.50 25.70 14.01
N ALA A 4 -48.53 24.87 12.97
CA ALA A 4 -49.10 23.50 12.91
C ALA A 4 -48.73 22.91 11.53
N GLU A 5 -47.78 21.97 11.42
CA GLU A 5 -47.96 20.50 11.57
C GLU A 5 -49.04 19.92 10.66
N THR A 6 -48.59 19.21 9.61
CA THR A 6 -49.32 18.06 9.06
C THR A 6 -48.32 16.97 8.71
N TRP A 7 -48.35 15.88 9.48
CA TRP A 7 -47.72 14.60 9.22
C TRP A 7 -48.72 13.68 8.50
N LEU A 8 -48.28 12.99 7.45
CA LEU A 8 -48.56 11.57 7.12
C LEU A 8 -47.91 11.19 5.77
N SER A 9 -46.66 10.70 5.86
CA SER A 9 -46.04 9.46 5.33
C SER A 9 -46.38 8.87 3.92
N PRO A 10 -45.66 7.84 3.43
CA PRO A 10 -44.29 7.87 2.91
C PRO A 10 -44.19 7.05 1.58
N GLU A 11 -44.01 7.69 0.44
CA GLU A 11 -43.67 7.00 -0.80
C GLU A 11 -42.91 7.96 -1.72
N ASP A 12 -41.60 7.77 -1.78
CA ASP A 12 -40.82 8.02 -3.00
C ASP A 12 -39.47 7.33 -2.81
N SER A 13 -39.51 6.05 -3.16
CA SER A 13 -38.41 5.25 -3.70
C SER A 13 -36.99 5.68 -3.31
N ALA A 14 -36.46 5.00 -2.30
CA ALA A 14 -35.05 4.64 -2.30
C ALA A 14 -34.77 3.86 -3.59
N SER A 15 -34.16 4.51 -4.58
CA SER A 15 -33.54 3.82 -5.69
C SER A 15 -32.29 3.15 -5.15
N SER A 16 -32.42 1.87 -4.79
CA SER A 16 -31.30 0.96 -4.63
C SER A 16 -30.46 1.03 -5.91
N VAL A 17 -29.27 1.64 -5.84
CA VAL A 17 -28.31 1.59 -6.93
C VAL A 17 -27.76 0.17 -6.92
N ASP A 18 -28.24 -0.63 -7.85
CA ASP A 18 -27.82 -2.01 -8.02
C ASP A 18 -26.45 -2.03 -8.70
N ILE A 19 -25.37 -2.05 -7.91
CA ILE A 19 -23.97 -2.12 -8.39
C ILE A 19 -23.65 -3.54 -8.94
N SER A 20 -24.63 -4.45 -9.04
CA SER A 20 -24.39 -5.85 -9.43
C SER A 20 -24.52 -6.17 -10.93
N SER A 21 -24.74 -5.18 -11.81
CA SER A 21 -24.98 -5.44 -13.24
C SER A 21 -24.20 -4.54 -14.19
N GLY A 22 -22.90 -4.41 -13.96
CA GLY A 22 -21.93 -3.96 -14.97
C GLY A 22 -21.03 -5.12 -15.35
N GLY A 23 -21.22 -5.72 -16.53
CA GLY A 23 -20.26 -6.67 -17.07
C GLY A 23 -18.88 -6.01 -17.16
N CYS A 24 -17.95 -6.45 -16.33
CA CYS A 24 -16.56 -5.99 -16.32
C CYS A 24 -15.88 -6.46 -17.61
N PHE A 25 -16.06 -5.70 -18.69
CA PHE A 25 -15.35 -5.91 -19.94
C PHE A 25 -14.01 -5.19 -19.85
N PHE A 26 -13.11 -5.72 -19.00
CA PHE A 26 -11.70 -5.33 -19.05
C PHE A 26 -11.15 -5.80 -20.41
N SER A 27 -11.15 -4.90 -21.38
CA SER A 27 -10.38 -5.14 -22.60
C SER A 27 -8.90 -5.05 -22.22
N PRO A 28 -8.07 -6.04 -22.55
CA PRO A 28 -6.65 -5.99 -22.23
C PRO A 28 -6.03 -4.80 -22.96
N ILE A 29 -5.61 -3.79 -22.21
CA ILE A 29 -4.83 -2.67 -22.73
C ILE A 29 -3.43 -3.24 -22.98
N SER A 30 -3.07 -3.44 -24.25
CA SER A 30 -1.71 -3.81 -24.62
C SER A 30 -0.81 -2.58 -24.42
N SER A 31 -0.19 -2.46 -23.25
CA SER A 31 0.81 -1.43 -22.98
C SER A 31 2.05 -1.69 -23.85
N THR A 32 2.14 -0.97 -24.97
CA THR A 32 3.31 -0.96 -25.85
C THR A 32 4.02 0.38 -25.74
N THR A 33 4.34 0.84 -24.53
CA THR A 33 5.17 2.02 -24.32
C THR A 33 5.99 1.84 -23.04
N GLY A 34 7.30 2.07 -23.14
CA GLY A 34 8.24 1.94 -22.03
C GLY A 34 7.93 2.89 -20.85
N PRO A 35 8.68 2.77 -19.74
CA PRO A 35 8.37 3.36 -18.43
C PRO A 35 8.49 4.89 -18.33
N ASP A 36 8.63 5.59 -19.46
CA ASP A 36 9.12 6.97 -19.49
C ASP A 36 7.99 8.00 -19.71
N SER A 37 6.75 7.55 -19.89
CA SER A 37 5.59 8.42 -20.01
C SER A 37 4.38 7.67 -19.45
N GLY A 38 3.99 7.95 -18.21
CA GLY A 38 2.86 7.31 -17.53
C GLY A 38 1.49 7.51 -18.19
N ALA A 39 1.43 8.01 -19.43
CA ALA A 39 0.20 8.08 -20.21
C ALA A 39 -0.30 6.66 -20.50
N GLY A 40 -1.55 6.39 -20.11
CA GLY A 40 -2.23 5.11 -20.35
C GLY A 40 -1.86 3.98 -19.39
N ALA A 41 -1.09 4.23 -18.33
CA ALA A 41 -0.82 3.24 -17.30
C ALA A 41 -2.11 2.91 -16.51
N PHE A 42 -2.22 1.66 -16.05
CA PHE A 42 -3.27 1.19 -15.17
C PHE A 42 -2.76 1.12 -13.73
N VAL A 43 -3.26 2.04 -12.89
CA VAL A 43 -3.01 2.11 -11.46
C VAL A 43 -4.17 1.52 -10.66
N LEU A 44 -3.86 0.68 -9.68
CA LEU A 44 -4.82 0.09 -8.75
C LEU A 44 -4.50 0.46 -7.30
N ASP A 45 -5.51 0.90 -6.54
CA ASP A 45 -5.49 0.84 -5.07
C ASP A 45 -6.56 -0.16 -4.60
N PRO A 46 -6.19 -1.38 -4.19
CA PRO A 46 -7.16 -2.42 -3.89
C PRO A 46 -7.74 -2.33 -2.46
N MET A 47 -7.36 -1.30 -1.70
CA MET A 47 -7.92 -0.94 -0.39
C MET A 47 -8.02 0.58 -0.28
N CYS A 48 -8.73 1.19 -1.22
CA CYS A 48 -8.67 2.63 -1.45
C CYS A 48 -9.26 3.49 -0.32
N GLY A 49 -10.04 2.92 0.60
CA GLY A 49 -10.62 3.66 1.71
C GLY A 49 -11.48 4.83 1.21
N LEU A 50 -11.10 6.06 1.57
CA LEU A 50 -11.77 7.29 1.12
C LEU A 50 -11.20 7.85 -0.21
N GLY A 51 -10.36 7.08 -0.88
CA GLY A 51 -9.81 7.37 -2.20
C GLY A 51 -8.77 8.47 -2.25
N THR A 52 -8.27 8.95 -1.11
CA THR A 52 -7.36 10.10 -1.03
C THR A 52 -6.10 9.90 -1.88
N ILE A 53 -5.50 8.70 -1.88
CA ILE A 53 -4.29 8.39 -2.66
C ILE A 53 -4.59 8.53 -4.16
N LEU A 54 -5.64 7.86 -4.63
CA LEU A 54 -6.03 7.89 -6.04
C LEU A 54 -6.45 9.29 -6.49
N LEU A 55 -7.15 10.03 -5.63
CA LEU A 55 -7.61 11.39 -5.90
C LEU A 55 -6.42 12.33 -6.11
N GLU A 56 -5.40 12.26 -5.25
CA GLU A 56 -4.19 13.08 -5.42
C GLU A 56 -3.35 12.61 -6.61
N ALA A 57 -3.26 11.29 -6.85
CA ALA A 57 -2.57 10.74 -8.02
C ALA A 57 -3.21 11.20 -9.34
N ALA A 58 -4.55 11.14 -9.45
CA ALA A 58 -5.27 11.51 -10.66
C ALA A 58 -5.19 13.02 -11.00
N LYS A 59 -4.97 13.88 -9.99
CA LYS A 59 -4.68 15.30 -10.23
C LYS A 59 -3.29 15.50 -10.81
N GLU A 60 -2.31 14.75 -10.32
CA GLU A 60 -0.91 14.85 -10.75
C GLU A 60 -0.69 14.21 -12.13
N TRP A 61 -1.33 13.07 -12.40
CA TRP A 61 -1.21 12.31 -13.66
C TRP A 61 -2.57 12.07 -14.31
N PRO A 62 -3.13 13.06 -15.03
CA PRO A 62 -4.50 13.00 -15.55
C PRO A 62 -4.71 12.03 -16.72
N ASP A 63 -3.63 11.52 -17.32
CA ASP A 63 -3.63 10.60 -18.47
C ASP A 63 -3.48 9.12 -18.06
N VAL A 64 -3.55 8.83 -16.76
CA VAL A 64 -3.50 7.49 -16.18
C VAL A 64 -4.92 6.98 -15.93
N TYR A 65 -5.11 5.67 -16.02
CA TYR A 65 -6.36 5.00 -15.66
C TYR A 65 -6.28 4.47 -14.23
N TYR A 66 -7.24 4.85 -13.39
CA TYR A 66 -7.25 4.51 -11.97
C TYR A 66 -8.44 3.63 -11.60
N VAL A 67 -8.17 2.60 -10.81
CA VAL A 67 -9.20 1.80 -10.15
C VAL A 67 -8.95 1.79 -8.64
N GLY A 68 -9.98 2.13 -7.88
CA GLY A 68 -10.02 1.93 -6.43
C GLY A 68 -10.93 0.75 -6.08
N ALA A 69 -10.47 -0.13 -5.20
CA ALA A 69 -11.33 -1.16 -4.62
C ALA A 69 -11.35 -1.10 -3.10
N ASP A 70 -12.50 -1.40 -2.51
CA ASP A 70 -12.63 -1.57 -1.06
C ASP A 70 -13.78 -2.53 -0.75
N VAL A 71 -13.71 -3.20 0.40
CA VAL A 71 -14.78 -4.09 0.87
C VAL A 71 -15.95 -3.34 1.49
N SER A 72 -15.72 -2.10 1.92
CA SER A 72 -16.67 -1.29 2.69
C SER A 72 -17.48 -0.36 1.79
N ASP A 73 -18.81 -0.56 1.78
CA ASP A 73 -19.74 0.35 1.09
C ASP A 73 -19.59 1.80 1.56
N SER A 74 -19.40 2.02 2.86
CA SER A 74 -19.25 3.38 3.42
C SER A 74 -17.98 4.07 2.94
N GLN A 75 -16.90 3.31 2.72
CA GLN A 75 -15.63 3.85 2.22
C GLN A 75 -15.76 4.23 0.74
N LEU A 76 -16.35 3.34 -0.07
CA LEU A 76 -16.59 3.62 -1.49
C LEU A 76 -17.57 4.78 -1.70
N LEU A 77 -18.62 4.88 -0.89
CA LEU A 77 -19.55 6.01 -0.95
C LEU A 77 -18.85 7.33 -0.59
N GLY A 78 -18.04 7.33 0.47
CA GLY A 78 -17.23 8.50 0.84
C GLY A 78 -16.20 8.86 -0.22
N THR A 79 -15.60 7.86 -0.88
CA THR A 79 -14.71 8.07 -2.02
C THR A 79 -15.44 8.73 -3.18
N TRP A 80 -16.63 8.22 -3.54
CA TRP A 80 -17.45 8.81 -4.60
C TRP A 80 -17.78 10.28 -4.34
N ASP A 81 -18.18 10.61 -3.11
CA ASP A 81 -18.45 12.00 -2.71
C ASP A 81 -17.20 12.88 -2.85
N ASN A 82 -16.02 12.37 -2.47
CA ASN A 82 -14.74 13.07 -2.63
C ASN A 82 -14.38 13.28 -4.10
N LEU A 83 -14.56 12.26 -4.96
CA LEU A 83 -14.30 12.35 -6.40
C LEU A 83 -15.20 13.39 -7.04
N LYS A 84 -16.50 13.37 -6.71
CA LYS A 84 -17.47 14.34 -7.20
C LYS A 84 -17.13 15.77 -6.75
N ALA A 85 -16.72 15.94 -5.50
CA ALA A 85 -16.30 17.24 -5.00
C ALA A 85 -15.03 17.77 -5.70
N ALA A 86 -14.18 16.87 -6.20
CA ALA A 86 -12.96 17.19 -6.95
C ALA A 86 -13.16 17.26 -8.48
N GLY A 87 -14.33 16.88 -9.01
CA GLY A 87 -14.59 16.78 -10.45
C GLY A 87 -13.79 15.67 -11.15
N LEU A 88 -13.60 14.54 -10.45
CA LEU A 88 -12.79 13.40 -10.90
C LEU A 88 -13.62 12.10 -11.03
N GLU A 89 -14.95 12.18 -11.02
CA GLU A 89 -15.82 11.00 -11.15
C GLU A 89 -15.59 10.17 -12.42
N ASP A 90 -15.16 10.79 -13.52
CA ASP A 90 -14.88 10.12 -14.80
C ASP A 90 -13.42 9.60 -14.90
N LYS A 91 -12.60 9.83 -13.88
CA LYS A 91 -11.16 9.50 -13.88
C LYS A 91 -10.81 8.25 -13.09
N ILE A 92 -11.65 7.88 -12.14
CA ILE A 92 -11.37 6.80 -11.19
C ILE A 92 -12.59 5.89 -11.10
N GLU A 93 -12.39 4.62 -11.46
CA GLU A 93 -13.42 3.60 -11.29
C GLU A 93 -13.37 2.98 -9.90
N LEU A 94 -14.53 2.62 -9.35
CA LEU A 94 -14.66 2.07 -8.00
C LEU A 94 -15.24 0.65 -8.03
N LEU A 95 -14.60 -0.29 -7.35
CA LEU A 95 -14.99 -1.69 -7.25
C LEU A 95 -15.26 -2.10 -5.80
N LYS A 96 -16.42 -2.71 -5.55
CA LYS A 96 -16.74 -3.32 -4.25
C LYS A 96 -16.28 -4.77 -4.21
N VAL A 97 -15.02 -4.99 -3.83
CA VAL A 97 -14.40 -6.33 -3.81
C VAL A 97 -13.36 -6.46 -2.70
N SER A 98 -12.96 -7.70 -2.39
CA SER A 98 -11.86 -7.96 -1.45
C SER A 98 -10.53 -7.95 -2.17
N VAL A 99 -9.52 -7.30 -1.59
CA VAL A 99 -8.13 -7.30 -2.09
C VAL A 99 -7.52 -8.69 -2.31
N ILE A 100 -8.05 -9.75 -1.69
CA ILE A 100 -7.55 -11.13 -1.89
C ILE A 100 -8.28 -11.91 -3.00
N GLU A 101 -9.25 -11.28 -3.66
CA GLU A 101 -10.06 -11.87 -4.74
C GLU A 101 -10.44 -10.75 -5.71
N LEU A 102 -9.43 -10.19 -6.38
CA LEU A 102 -9.62 -9.10 -7.33
C LEU A 102 -10.17 -9.67 -8.65
N PRO A 103 -11.25 -9.09 -9.22
CA PRO A 103 -11.83 -9.54 -10.49
C PRO A 103 -11.01 -9.07 -11.71
N LEU A 104 -9.69 -9.08 -11.58
CA LEU A 104 -8.73 -8.65 -12.58
C LEU A 104 -7.92 -9.86 -13.08
N PRO A 105 -7.61 -9.94 -14.39
CA PRO A 105 -6.71 -10.95 -14.90
C PRO A 105 -5.32 -10.86 -14.25
N SER A 106 -4.60 -11.97 -14.25
CA SER A 106 -3.18 -11.92 -13.88
C SER A 106 -2.42 -11.01 -14.84
N GLU A 107 -1.40 -10.31 -14.33
CA GLU A 107 -0.53 -9.45 -15.12
C GLU A 107 -1.25 -8.37 -15.95
N SER A 108 -2.29 -7.76 -15.38
CA SER A 108 -3.10 -6.72 -16.02
C SER A 108 -2.89 -5.31 -15.48
N VAL A 109 -2.22 -5.15 -14.34
CA VAL A 109 -2.02 -3.87 -13.64
C VAL A 109 -0.57 -3.43 -13.73
N ASP A 110 -0.34 -2.14 -14.00
CA ASP A 110 1.00 -1.55 -14.09
C ASP A 110 1.57 -1.12 -12.75
N ILE A 111 0.73 -0.50 -11.93
CA ILE A 111 1.16 0.05 -10.65
C ILE A 111 0.10 -0.25 -9.60
N ILE A 112 0.54 -0.73 -8.44
CA ILE A 112 -0.31 -0.84 -7.26
C ILE A 112 0.19 0.17 -6.22
N ILE A 113 -0.69 1.06 -5.75
CA ILE A 113 -0.38 2.02 -4.69
C ILE A 113 -1.45 1.89 -3.62
N SER A 114 -1.10 1.62 -2.37
CA SER A 114 -2.11 1.39 -1.33
C SER A 114 -1.63 1.72 0.08
N ASP A 115 -2.52 2.28 0.88
CA ASP A 115 -2.38 2.39 2.34
C ASP A 115 -3.02 1.17 3.00
N ILE A 116 -2.19 0.20 3.38
CA ILE A 116 -2.66 -1.08 3.91
C ILE A 116 -3.27 -0.83 5.31
N PRO A 117 -4.57 -1.08 5.54
CA PRO A 117 -5.22 -0.69 6.79
C PRO A 117 -4.61 -1.34 8.03
N PHE A 118 -4.48 -0.57 9.12
CA PHE A 118 -3.81 -0.98 10.36
C PHE A 118 -4.75 -1.33 11.53
N GLY A 119 -4.26 -2.15 12.46
CA GLY A 119 -4.74 -2.22 13.84
C GLY A 119 -5.85 -3.23 14.16
N LYS A 120 -6.16 -3.39 15.46
CA LYS A 120 -7.00 -4.46 16.05
C LYS A 120 -8.43 -4.58 15.49
N LYS A 121 -8.95 -3.53 14.83
CA LYS A 121 -10.28 -3.52 14.18
C LYS A 121 -10.26 -4.17 12.81
N PHE A 122 -9.15 -4.07 12.09
CA PHE A 122 -8.81 -4.99 11.04
C PHE A 122 -8.31 -6.27 11.71
N LYS A 123 -9.27 -7.10 12.14
CA LYS A 123 -9.03 -8.53 12.16
C LYS A 123 -8.87 -8.93 10.70
N LEU A 124 -7.71 -8.62 10.11
CA LEU A 124 -7.30 -9.25 8.90
C LEU A 124 -7.13 -10.72 9.31
N GLY A 125 -8.22 -11.50 9.23
CA GLY A 125 -8.20 -12.95 9.31
C GLY A 125 -7.49 -13.56 8.10
N LYS A 126 -6.85 -12.71 7.30
CA LYS A 126 -6.10 -12.98 6.08
C LYS A 126 -4.69 -12.45 6.36
N ASP A 127 -3.67 -13.21 6.01
CA ASP A 127 -2.29 -12.79 6.26
C ASP A 127 -1.93 -11.67 5.27
N ILE A 128 -1.03 -10.73 5.64
CA ILE A 128 -0.46 -9.73 4.71
C ILE A 128 0.12 -10.42 3.46
N LYS A 129 0.56 -11.67 3.62
CA LYS A 129 1.00 -12.55 2.54
C LYS A 129 -0.10 -12.81 1.50
N SER A 130 -1.34 -13.06 1.92
CA SER A 130 -2.45 -13.30 0.97
C SER A 130 -2.79 -12.04 0.17
N ILE A 131 -2.67 -10.87 0.80
CA ILE A 131 -2.81 -9.56 0.11
C ILE A 131 -1.71 -9.43 -0.94
N LEU A 132 -0.44 -9.64 -0.55
CA LEU A 132 0.68 -9.54 -1.47
C LEU A 132 0.63 -10.58 -2.60
N GLN A 133 0.16 -11.79 -2.33
CA GLN A 133 -0.05 -12.82 -3.36
C GLN A 133 -1.02 -12.36 -4.43
N GLU A 134 -2.14 -11.78 -4.03
CA GLU A 134 -3.15 -11.32 -4.99
C GLU A 134 -2.69 -10.07 -5.75
N MET A 135 -1.99 -9.14 -5.06
CA MET A 135 -1.33 -8.01 -5.71
C MET A 135 -0.26 -8.47 -6.72
N GLU A 136 0.59 -9.43 -6.35
CA GLU A 136 1.58 -10.03 -7.24
C GLU A 136 0.92 -10.69 -8.46
N ARG A 137 -0.20 -11.38 -8.26
CA ARG A 137 -0.93 -12.04 -9.35
C ARG A 137 -1.37 -11.04 -10.41
N VAL A 138 -2.02 -9.95 -10.01
CA VAL A 138 -2.58 -8.96 -10.96
C VAL A 138 -1.53 -8.02 -11.54
N LEU A 139 -0.40 -7.79 -10.85
CA LEU A 139 0.68 -6.94 -11.34
C LEU A 139 1.40 -7.57 -12.54
N HIS A 140 1.65 -6.81 -13.61
CA HIS A 140 2.46 -7.31 -14.73
C HIS A 140 3.93 -7.48 -14.32
N VAL A 141 4.66 -8.30 -15.07
CA VAL A 141 6.11 -8.42 -14.88
C VAL A 141 6.81 -7.11 -15.28
N GLY A 142 7.63 -6.57 -14.40
CA GLY A 142 8.20 -5.22 -14.49
C GLY A 142 7.31 -4.15 -13.83
N GLY A 143 6.12 -4.51 -13.36
CA GLY A 143 5.21 -3.61 -12.67
C GLY A 143 5.69 -3.28 -11.26
N THR A 144 5.15 -2.20 -10.70
CA THR A 144 5.59 -1.65 -9.40
C THR A 144 4.48 -1.72 -8.36
N ILE A 145 4.84 -2.04 -7.12
CA ILE A 145 3.98 -1.90 -5.94
C ILE A 145 4.60 -0.87 -5.00
N VAL A 146 3.81 0.08 -4.51
CA VAL A 146 4.17 1.02 -3.44
C VAL A 146 3.16 0.90 -2.31
N LEU A 147 3.61 0.45 -1.13
CA LEU A 147 2.75 0.21 0.02
C LEU A 147 3.13 1.12 1.19
N LEU A 148 2.11 1.70 1.84
CA LEU A 148 2.27 2.22 3.20
C LEU A 148 1.93 1.11 4.19
N LEU A 149 2.91 0.73 5.01
CA LEU A 149 2.85 -0.37 5.97
C LEU A 149 3.07 0.12 7.39
N SER A 150 2.37 -0.48 8.35
CA SER A 150 2.69 -0.29 9.76
C SER A 150 3.98 -1.03 10.10
N GLU A 151 4.58 -0.67 11.22
CA GLU A 151 5.72 -1.40 11.76
C GLU A 151 5.42 -2.90 11.96
N ASP A 152 4.20 -3.25 12.36
CA ASP A 152 3.78 -4.65 12.53
C ASP A 152 3.67 -5.39 11.19
N HIS A 153 3.17 -4.75 10.14
CA HIS A 153 3.10 -5.35 8.80
C HIS A 153 4.48 -5.50 8.19
N HIS A 154 5.30 -4.44 8.25
CA HIS A 154 6.68 -4.47 7.78
C HIS A 154 7.47 -5.60 8.46
N ARG A 155 7.37 -5.70 9.80
CA ARG A 155 8.02 -6.76 10.58
C ARG A 155 7.60 -8.17 10.13
N ARG A 156 6.30 -8.41 9.90
CA ARG A 156 5.81 -9.73 9.42
C ARG A 156 6.33 -10.10 8.04
N LEU A 157 6.66 -9.12 7.20
CA LEU A 157 7.28 -9.36 5.89
C LEU A 157 8.78 -9.63 6.01
N THR A 158 9.47 -9.02 6.99
CA THR A 158 10.91 -9.19 7.19
C THR A 158 11.29 -10.41 8.05
N ASP A 159 10.46 -10.79 9.03
CA ASP A 159 10.77 -11.84 10.03
C ASP A 159 10.73 -13.27 9.46
N CYS A 160 10.48 -13.42 8.16
CA CYS A 160 10.48 -14.72 7.48
C CYS A 160 11.87 -15.39 7.40
N LYS A 161 12.90 -14.85 8.07
CA LYS A 161 14.25 -15.45 8.21
C LYS A 161 14.36 -16.51 9.33
N GLU A 162 13.39 -16.66 10.25
CA GLU A 162 13.62 -17.45 11.49
C GLU A 162 12.72 -18.67 11.77
N SER A 163 11.77 -19.05 10.92
CA SER A 163 10.90 -20.22 11.21
C SER A 163 11.39 -21.56 10.64
N SER A 164 12.70 -21.78 10.54
CA SER A 164 13.26 -23.07 10.13
C SER A 164 14.51 -23.49 10.89
N ILE A 165 14.59 -23.33 12.21
CA ILE A 165 15.46 -24.14 13.08
C ILE A 165 14.79 -24.31 14.47
N PRO A 166 14.49 -25.55 14.93
CA PRO A 166 14.14 -25.79 16.32
C PRO A 166 15.38 -25.58 17.20
N LEU A 167 15.37 -24.54 18.03
CA LEU A 167 16.41 -24.30 19.03
C LEU A 167 16.32 -25.38 20.13
N ASN A 168 17.24 -26.34 20.08
CA ASN A 168 17.50 -27.27 21.16
C ASN A 168 18.84 -26.94 21.83
N SER A 169 18.82 -27.05 23.16
CA SER A 169 19.93 -27.18 24.13
C SER A 169 20.97 -26.05 24.29
N LYS A 170 20.93 -25.44 25.49
CA LYS A 170 22.01 -25.36 26.51
C LYS A 170 23.47 -25.26 26.03
N ASP A 171 24.16 -24.18 26.41
CA ASP A 171 25.11 -24.12 27.55
C ASP A 171 25.84 -22.76 27.53
N SER A 172 25.68 -21.97 28.60
CA SER A 172 26.71 -21.62 29.59
C SER A 172 27.91 -20.86 29.02
N HIS A 173 28.07 -19.59 29.39
CA HIS A 173 29.40 -19.03 29.69
C HIS A 173 29.30 -17.82 30.63
N THR A 174 30.02 -17.96 31.74
CA THR A 174 30.37 -16.98 32.77
C THR A 174 31.43 -16.01 32.24
N ASP A 175 31.48 -14.82 32.87
CA ASP A 175 32.65 -13.95 33.09
C ASP A 175 32.54 -12.51 32.53
N GLU A 176 32.11 -11.60 33.42
CA GLU A 176 32.60 -10.22 33.58
C GLU A 176 34.05 -10.29 34.19
N PRO A 177 34.92 -9.25 34.19
CA PRO A 177 34.54 -7.86 34.49
C PRO A 177 35.31 -6.69 33.84
N GLY A 178 34.61 -5.55 33.70
CA GLY A 178 35.06 -4.23 34.17
C GLY A 178 36.21 -3.48 33.49
N ILE A 179 35.95 -2.23 33.05
CA ILE A 179 36.53 -0.99 33.64
C ILE A 179 35.94 0.24 32.94
N LYS A 180 35.59 1.21 33.80
CA LYS A 180 35.00 2.53 33.56
C LYS A 180 35.99 3.47 32.86
N LYS A 181 35.50 4.46 32.11
CA LYS A 181 35.58 5.90 32.45
C LYS A 181 35.26 6.80 31.24
N CYS A 182 34.26 7.66 31.43
CA CYS A 182 33.90 8.77 30.54
C CYS A 182 35.02 9.83 30.48
N LEU A 183 35.05 10.64 29.41
CA LEU A 183 35.10 12.12 29.43
C LEU A 183 35.22 12.66 27.99
N SER A 184 34.36 13.62 27.64
CA SER A 184 34.39 14.54 26.47
C SER A 184 35.09 15.87 26.88
N PRO A 185 35.03 17.01 26.12
CA PRO A 185 34.76 17.30 24.69
C PRO A 185 35.82 18.27 24.04
N GLU A 186 35.56 18.73 22.81
CA GLU A 186 35.90 20.05 22.17
C GLU A 186 36.51 19.92 20.74
N GLU A 187 35.72 20.23 19.70
CA GLU A 187 35.68 21.48 18.88
C GLU A 187 36.91 21.63 17.94
N LYS A 188 36.87 22.02 16.66
CA LYS A 188 35.91 22.63 15.71
C LYS A 188 36.56 22.50 14.33
N THR A 189 35.78 22.55 13.23
CA THR A 189 35.98 23.44 12.05
C THR A 189 35.13 22.94 10.88
N GLY A 190 34.52 23.89 10.16
CA GLY A 190 33.37 23.68 9.31
C GLY A 190 33.59 22.92 8.01
N ALA A 191 32.50 22.36 7.51
CA ALA A 191 32.21 22.29 6.09
C ALA A 191 30.71 22.10 5.91
N SER A 192 30.09 23.02 5.18
CA SER A 192 28.73 22.89 4.67
C SER A 192 28.71 21.80 3.60
N LYS A 193 28.24 20.61 3.96
CA LYS A 193 27.67 19.54 3.11
C LYS A 193 27.44 18.34 4.02
N ILE A 194 26.48 17.49 3.70
CA ILE A 194 26.07 16.24 4.36
C ILE A 194 24.69 16.37 5.02
N VAL A 195 23.66 16.33 4.16
CA VAL A 195 22.33 15.82 4.55
C VAL A 195 21.99 14.56 3.73
N SER A 196 22.65 14.33 2.59
CA SER A 196 22.37 13.20 1.69
C SER A 196 22.81 11.83 2.21
N THR A 197 23.93 11.71 2.95
CA THR A 197 24.49 10.37 3.28
C THR A 197 23.73 9.61 4.37
N SER A 198 22.98 10.31 5.25
CA SER A 198 22.24 9.67 6.35
C SER A 198 20.91 9.06 5.93
N PHE A 199 20.36 9.49 4.79
CA PHE A 199 19.07 9.02 4.29
C PHE A 199 19.28 7.78 3.43
N GLU A 200 20.23 7.83 2.50
CA GLU A 200 20.64 6.69 1.67
C GLU A 200 21.16 5.51 2.51
N ALA A 201 21.98 5.77 3.53
CA ALA A 201 22.50 4.72 4.42
C ALA A 201 21.39 4.01 5.24
N ARG A 202 20.34 4.74 5.64
CA ARG A 202 19.19 4.17 6.36
C ARG A 202 18.28 3.35 5.45
N ASN A 203 18.11 3.76 4.19
CA ASN A 203 17.35 2.99 3.21
C ASN A 203 18.00 1.63 2.93
N HIS A 204 19.32 1.61 2.78
CA HIS A 204 20.09 0.37 2.60
C HIS A 204 19.91 -0.63 3.77
N GLU A 205 19.88 -0.13 5.02
CA GLU A 205 19.70 -1.00 6.20
C GLU A 205 18.32 -1.69 6.24
N PHE A 206 17.26 -1.00 5.80
CA PHE A 206 15.92 -1.60 5.74
C PHE A 206 15.76 -2.57 4.56
N LEU A 207 16.35 -2.23 3.40
CA LEU A 207 16.33 -3.09 2.23
C LEU A 207 17.05 -4.42 2.44
N ASP A 208 18.23 -4.43 3.07
CA ASP A 208 19.00 -5.66 3.34
C ASP A 208 18.25 -6.64 4.26
N ARG A 209 17.23 -6.16 4.98
CA ARG A 209 16.37 -6.97 5.85
C ARG A 209 15.12 -7.51 5.14
N MET A 210 14.75 -6.95 3.98
CA MET A 210 13.59 -7.39 3.23
C MET A 210 13.97 -8.55 2.31
N SER A 211 13.25 -9.66 2.42
CA SER A 211 13.36 -10.78 1.49
C SER A 211 12.37 -10.59 0.34
N PRO A 212 12.69 -11.09 -0.87
CA PRO A 212 11.70 -11.19 -1.94
C PRO A 212 10.46 -11.97 -1.49
N PHE A 213 9.29 -11.53 -1.96
CA PHE A 213 8.02 -12.22 -1.76
C PHE A 213 7.55 -12.78 -3.10
N GLY A 214 7.63 -14.10 -3.29
CA GLY A 214 7.41 -14.68 -4.61
C GLY A 214 8.36 -14.04 -5.63
N SER A 215 7.80 -13.39 -6.64
CA SER A 215 8.52 -12.66 -7.69
C SER A 215 8.70 -11.17 -7.38
N LEU A 216 8.14 -10.67 -6.27
CA LEU A 216 8.27 -9.28 -5.83
C LEU A 216 9.62 -9.07 -5.15
N VAL A 217 10.44 -8.21 -5.75
CA VAL A 217 11.76 -7.83 -5.24
C VAL A 217 11.65 -6.46 -4.56
N PRO A 218 12.04 -6.31 -3.28
CA PRO A 218 12.12 -5.00 -2.63
C PRO A 218 13.12 -4.11 -3.36
N VAL A 219 12.72 -2.89 -3.67
CA VAL A 219 13.56 -1.90 -4.38
C VAL A 219 13.92 -0.76 -3.45
N GLU A 220 12.93 -0.21 -2.73
CA GLU A 220 13.12 0.89 -1.78
C GLU A 220 12.27 0.68 -0.53
N CYS A 221 12.76 1.11 0.63
CA CYS A 221 11.99 1.10 1.87
C CYS A 221 12.38 2.29 2.74
N TYR A 222 11.39 3.12 3.08
CA TYR A 222 11.58 4.34 3.86
C TYR A 222 10.74 4.28 5.12
N LYS A 223 11.38 4.43 6.28
CA LYS A 223 10.66 4.67 7.53
C LYS A 223 10.14 6.12 7.56
N VAL A 224 8.84 6.28 7.75
CA VAL A 224 8.14 7.57 7.82
C VAL A 224 7.40 7.72 9.14
N SER A 225 7.19 8.96 9.59
CA SER A 225 6.38 9.25 10.78
C SER A 225 5.05 9.85 10.37
N LEU A 226 3.94 9.25 10.81
CA LEU A 226 2.58 9.75 10.64
C LEU A 226 2.15 10.59 11.85
N GLY A 227 3.11 11.27 12.49
CA GLY A 227 2.93 12.10 13.68
C GLY A 227 2.95 11.31 14.99
N LYS A 228 2.02 10.37 15.19
CA LYS A 228 1.92 9.58 16.43
C LYS A 228 2.43 8.14 16.31
N THR A 229 2.57 7.66 15.08
CA THR A 229 2.95 6.29 14.77
C THR A 229 3.97 6.30 13.65
N ASP A 230 4.89 5.36 13.69
CA ASP A 230 5.80 5.12 12.58
C ASP A 230 5.15 4.17 11.55
N ALA A 231 5.52 4.36 10.30
CA ALA A 231 5.11 3.54 9.17
C ALA A 231 6.29 3.38 8.21
N PHE A 232 6.12 2.54 7.20
CA PHE A 232 7.11 2.27 6.17
C PHE A 232 6.46 2.45 4.79
N ILE A 233 7.11 3.20 3.91
CA ILE A 233 6.79 3.20 2.48
C ILE A 233 7.72 2.20 1.83
N CYS A 234 7.15 1.11 1.30
CA CYS A 234 7.90 0.03 0.67
C CYS A 234 7.58 -0.04 -0.82
N LYS A 235 8.61 0.02 -1.66
CA LYS A 235 8.53 -0.20 -3.10
C LYS A 235 9.01 -1.60 -3.43
N TYR A 236 8.23 -2.31 -4.26
CA TYR A 236 8.59 -3.59 -4.84
C TYR A 236 8.45 -3.54 -6.36
N GLU A 237 9.24 -4.33 -7.06
CA GLU A 237 9.09 -4.57 -8.50
C GLU A 237 8.89 -6.07 -8.74
N LYS A 238 7.96 -6.43 -9.65
CA LYS A 238 7.77 -7.83 -10.03
C LYS A 238 8.82 -8.24 -11.04
N SER A 239 9.74 -9.08 -10.61
CA SER A 239 10.74 -9.70 -11.49
C SER A 239 10.10 -10.74 -12.42
N HIS A 240 10.76 -11.02 -13.55
CA HIS A 240 10.47 -12.24 -14.29
C HIS A 240 10.74 -13.42 -13.38
N SER A 241 9.76 -14.31 -13.20
CA SER A 241 10.02 -15.59 -12.56
C SER A 241 11.14 -16.26 -13.34
N SER A 242 12.30 -16.45 -12.72
CA SER A 242 13.36 -17.28 -13.29
C SER A 242 12.79 -18.69 -13.35
N GLY A 243 12.26 -19.06 -14.51
CA GLY A 243 11.69 -20.39 -14.74
C GLY A 243 12.70 -21.43 -14.30
N LEU A 244 12.32 -22.21 -13.29
CA LEU A 244 12.95 -23.48 -12.93
C LEU A 244 12.40 -24.57 -13.86
#